data_AF-A0A7V3YMB6-F1
#
_entry.id   AF-A0A7V3YMB6-F1
#
_cell.length_a   1.000
_cell.length_b   1.000
_cell.length_c   1.000
_cell.angle_alpha   90.00
_cell.angle_beta   90.00
_cell.angle_gamma   90.00
#
_symmetry.space_group_name_H-M   'P 1'
#
loop_
_entity.id
_entity.type
_entity.pdbx_description
1 polymer ?
#
loop_
_entity_poly.entity_id
_entity_poly.type
_entity_poly.pdbx_seq_one_letter_code
_entity_poly.pdbx_strand_id
1 'polypeptide(L)'
;MREETKVVVRRVVFLVVALGITLAFMFPLVWVVLASLKTRLEIFVLPPKWIFLPTLQNYRDIFHSDFMYQLRNSLLVAAISTGVSLVFGSLTAYGFSRYPIRGSDNILFWILSL
;
A
#
# COMPACT_ATOMS: atom_id res chain seq x y z
N MET A 1 33.37 26.47 4.40
CA MET A 1 33.09 25.85 5.72
C MET A 1 31.66 26.07 6.24
N ARG A 2 31.15 27.29 6.51
CA ARG A 2 29.79 27.47 7.10
C ARG A 2 28.63 26.99 6.21
N GLU A 3 28.76 27.10 4.89
CA GLU A 3 27.74 26.62 3.94
C GLU A 3 27.64 25.08 3.91
N GLU A 4 28.77 24.38 4.01
CA GLU A 4 28.80 22.90 4.03
C GLU A 4 28.14 22.34 5.29
N THR A 5 28.34 22.98 6.45
CA THR A 5 27.70 22.57 7.72
C THR A 5 26.18 22.71 7.64
N LYS A 6 25.65 23.77 7.02
CA LYS A 6 24.20 23.95 6.84
C LYS A 6 23.59 22.87 5.95
N VAL A 7 24.29 22.47 4.90
CA VAL A 7 23.82 21.39 4.00
C VAL A 7 23.81 20.05 4.71
N VAL A 8 24.83 19.74 5.52
CA VAL A 8 24.89 18.50 6.31
C VAL A 8 23.78 18.47 7.36
N VAL A 9 23.60 19.55 8.14
CA VAL A 9 22.53 19.64 9.14
C VAL A 9 21.16 19.49 8.49
N ARG A 10 20.89 20.16 7.36
CA ARG A 10 19.62 20.01 6.64
C ARG A 10 19.37 18.57 6.18
N ARG A 11 20.39 17.88 5.69
CA ARG A 11 20.29 16.47 5.28
C ARG A 11 20.02 15.56 6.48
N VAL A 12 20.72 15.75 7.59
CA VAL A 12 20.51 14.95 8.82
C VAL A 12 19.09 15.16 9.34
N VAL A 13 18.62 16.41 9.42
CA VAL A 13 17.23 16.71 9.83
C VAL A 13 16.23 16.04 8.89
N PHE A 14 16.42 16.16 7.58
CA PHE A 14 15.56 15.50 6.59
C PHE A 14 15.53 13.98 6.79
N LEU A 15 16.68 13.33 6.97
CA LEU A 15 16.77 11.89 7.16
C LEU A 15 16.09 11.43 8.46
N VAL A 16 16.29 12.17 9.56
CA VAL A 16 15.64 11.86 10.84
C VAL A 16 14.12 12.00 10.74
N VAL A 17 13.63 13.07 10.08
CA VAL A 17 12.19 13.27 9.85
C VAL A 17 11.63 12.18 8.94
N ALA A 18 12.29 11.88 7.83
CA ALA A 18 11.88 10.82 6.92
C ALA A 18 11.82 9.46 7.63
N LEU A 19 12.84 9.12 8.42
CA LEU A 19 12.87 7.88 9.20
C LEU A 19 11.73 7.84 10.23
N GLY A 20 11.48 8.94 10.94
CA GLY A 20 10.38 9.05 11.89
C GLY A 20 9.01 8.81 11.23
N ILE A 21 8.77 9.41 10.06
CA ILE A 21 7.56 9.18 9.27
C ILE A 21 7.48 7.72 8.83
N THR A 22 8.55 7.15 8.28
CA THR A 22 8.56 5.74 7.87
C THR A 22 8.20 4.82 9.02
N LEU A 23 8.80 4.99 10.20
CA LEU A 23 8.49 4.17 11.38
C LEU A 23 7.04 4.32 11.83
N ALA A 24 6.48 5.53 11.79
CA ALA A 24 5.07 5.76 12.11
C ALA A 24 4.13 5.03 11.15
N PHE A 25 4.43 5.02 9.85
CA PHE A 25 3.65 4.29 8.84
C PHE A 25 3.89 2.77 8.88
N MET A 26 5.07 2.32 9.34
CA MET A 26 5.37 0.90 9.52
C MET A 26 4.68 0.30 10.75
N PHE A 27 4.35 1.11 11.76
CA PHE A 27 3.69 0.65 12.98
C PHE A 27 2.46 -0.25 12.74
N PRO A 28 1.43 0.15 11.94
CA PRO A 28 0.29 -0.73 11.68
C PRO A 28 0.68 -2.02 10.94
N LEU A 29 1.70 -1.99 10.08
CA LEU A 29 2.18 -3.18 9.39
C LEU A 29 2.80 -4.18 10.36
N VAL A 30 3.68 -3.69 11.26
CA VAL A 30 4.27 -4.49 12.34
C VAL A 30 3.18 -5.06 13.24
N TRP A 31 2.15 -4.28 13.55
CA TRP A 31 1.03 -4.74 14.35
C TRP A 31 0.29 -5.92 13.73
N VAL A 32 -0.02 -5.85 12.42
CA VAL A 32 -0.69 -6.95 11.69
C VAL A 32 0.18 -8.21 11.66
N VAL A 33 1.50 -8.08 11.49
CA VAL A 33 2.43 -9.22 11.53
C VAL A 33 2.50 -9.84 12.92
N LEU A 34 2.53 -9.04 13.99
CA LEU A 34 2.47 -9.57 15.35
C LEU A 34 1.14 -10.25 15.63
N ALA A 35 0.02 -9.70 15.13
CA ALA A 35 -1.30 -10.30 15.28
C ALA A 35 -1.43 -11.63 14.53
N SER A 36 -0.81 -11.78 13.35
CA SER A 36 -0.86 -13.05 12.59
C SER A 36 -0.13 -14.21 13.29
N LEU A 37 0.82 -13.90 14.19
CA LEU A 37 1.58 -14.86 14.98
C LEU A 37 0.98 -15.15 16.37
N LYS A 38 -0.10 -14.46 16.77
CA LYS A 38 -0.81 -14.67 18.04
C LYS A 38 -1.91 -15.72 17.90
N THR A 39 -2.29 -16.39 18.99
CA THR A 39 -3.48 -17.25 18.97
C THR A 39 -4.76 -16.42 18.83
N ARG A 40 -5.85 -17.02 18.30
CA ARG A 40 -7.15 -16.33 18.14
C ARG A 40 -7.64 -15.68 19.43
N LEU A 41 -7.46 -16.35 20.58
CA LEU A 41 -7.86 -15.82 21.88
C LEU A 41 -7.02 -14.60 22.29
N GLU A 42 -5.71 -14.62 22.05
CA GLU A 42 -4.80 -13.53 22.43
C GLU A 42 -4.99 -12.25 21.61
N ILE A 43 -5.56 -12.34 20.40
CA ILE A 43 -5.88 -11.17 19.57
C ILE A 43 -6.99 -10.32 20.20
N PHE A 44 -7.95 -10.95 20.90
CA PHE A 44 -9.12 -10.26 21.48
C PHE A 44 -8.96 -9.88 22.96
N VAL A 45 -7.82 -10.17 23.59
CA VAL A 45 -7.57 -9.80 25.00
C VAL A 45 -7.30 -8.31 25.14
N LEU A 46 -7.96 -7.68 26.12
CA LEU A 46 -7.66 -6.34 26.62
C LEU A 46 -7.07 -6.44 28.03
N PRO A 47 -5.88 -5.88 28.33
CA PRO A 47 -4.98 -5.15 27.44
C PRO A 47 -4.23 -6.07 26.44
N PRO A 48 -3.82 -5.55 25.26
CA PRO A 48 -3.13 -6.35 24.26
C PRO A 48 -1.78 -6.85 24.78
N LYS A 49 -1.54 -8.16 24.68
CA LYS A 49 -0.28 -8.77 25.08
C LYS A 49 0.83 -8.44 24.08
N TRP A 50 1.91 -7.82 24.56
CA TRP A 50 3.11 -7.55 23.75
C TRP A 50 4.05 -8.75 23.70
N ILE A 51 4.06 -9.57 24.75
CA ILE A 51 4.84 -10.81 24.86
C ILE A 51 3.88 -11.98 24.72
N PHE A 52 4.13 -12.85 23.75
CA PHE A 52 3.33 -14.04 23.44
C PHE A 52 4.23 -15.14 22.85
N LEU A 53 3.76 -16.39 22.86
CA LEU A 53 4.47 -17.47 22.18
C LEU A 53 4.05 -17.44 20.70
N PRO A 54 4.98 -17.18 19.76
CA PRO A 54 4.64 -17.10 18.35
C PRO A 54 4.16 -18.47 17.84
N THR A 55 3.00 -18.48 17.17
CA THR A 55 2.41 -19.69 16.59
C THR A 55 2.21 -19.54 15.08
N LEU A 56 2.43 -20.63 14.36
CA LEU A 56 2.14 -20.73 12.92
C LEU A 56 0.79 -21.40 12.64
N GLN A 57 -0.02 -21.63 13.68
CA GLN A 57 -1.31 -22.31 13.53
C GLN A 57 -2.25 -21.53 12.61
N ASN A 58 -2.30 -20.20 12.70
CA ASN A 58 -3.13 -19.37 11.82
C ASN A 58 -2.77 -19.57 10.34
N TYR A 59 -1.47 -19.72 10.03
CA TYR A 59 -1.01 -19.98 8.66
C TYR A 59 -1.42 -21.37 8.17
N ARG A 60 -1.39 -22.39 9.05
CA ARG A 60 -1.86 -23.74 8.70
C ARG A 60 -3.37 -23.77 8.49
N ASP A 61 -4.13 -23.13 9.37
CA ASP A 61 -5.60 -23.05 9.29
C ASP A 61 -6.06 -22.43 7.96
N ILE A 62 -5.31 -21.45 7.44
CA ILE A 62 -5.60 -20.80 6.15
C ILE A 62 -5.59 -21.81 5.00
N PHE A 63 -4.66 -22.77 4.97
CA PHE A 63 -4.60 -23.79 3.92
C PHE A 63 -5.75 -24.79 3.96
N HIS A 64 -6.40 -24.94 5.12
CA HIS A 64 -7.59 -25.78 5.28
C HIS A 64 -8.91 -25.02 5.04
N SER A 65 -8.83 -23.73 4.72
CA SER A 65 -10.00 -22.87 4.45
C SER A 65 -10.16 -22.57 2.96
N ASP A 66 -11.28 -21.95 2.59
CA ASP A 66 -11.54 -21.46 1.22
C ASP A 66 -10.64 -20.28 0.80
N PHE A 67 -9.64 -19.92 1.60
CA PHE A 67 -8.71 -18.84 1.31
C PHE A 67 -8.05 -18.95 -0.06
N MET A 68 -7.65 -20.16 -0.48
CA MET A 68 -7.03 -20.34 -1.81
C MET A 68 -8.00 -20.00 -2.94
N TYR A 69 -9.29 -20.32 -2.77
CA TYR A 69 -10.33 -19.96 -3.74
C TYR A 69 -10.57 -18.45 -3.75
N GLN A 70 -10.66 -17.83 -2.57
CA GLN A 70 -10.86 -16.38 -2.42
C GLN A 70 -9.67 -15.59 -2.99
N LEU A 71 -8.44 -16.03 -2.72
CA LEU A 71 -7.22 -15.44 -3.26
C LEU A 71 -7.20 -15.48 -4.79
N ARG A 72 -7.57 -16.62 -5.39
CA ARG A 72 -7.67 -16.77 -6.85
C ARG A 72 -8.73 -15.84 -7.44
N ASN A 73 -9.90 -15.72 -6.81
CA ASN A 73 -10.95 -14.81 -7.28
C ASN A 73 -10.49 -13.35 -7.24
N SER A 74 -9.88 -12.91 -6.13
CA SER A 74 -9.36 -11.54 -6.01
C SER A 74 -8.24 -11.27 -7.01
N LEU A 75 -7.31 -12.20 -7.21
CA LEU A 75 -6.24 -12.07 -8.20
C LEU A 75 -6.81 -11.97 -9.62
N LEU A 76 -7.79 -12.80 -9.97
CA LEU A 76 -8.42 -12.79 -11.28
C LEU A 76 -9.16 -11.46 -11.52
N VAL A 77 -9.95 -11.00 -10.55
CA VAL A 77 -10.66 -9.72 -10.65
C VAL A 77 -9.69 -8.54 -10.75
N ALA A 78 -8.63 -8.52 -9.93
CA ALA A 78 -7.63 -7.46 -9.97
C ALA A 78 -6.85 -7.44 -11.29
N ALA A 79 -6.47 -8.61 -11.81
CA ALA A 79 -5.74 -8.72 -13.08
C ALA A 79 -6.62 -8.30 -14.28
N ILE A 80 -7.87 -8.77 -14.33
CA ILE A 80 -8.79 -8.42 -15.42
C ILE A 80 -9.13 -6.94 -15.37
N SER A 81 -9.48 -6.39 -14.20
CA SER A 81 -9.80 -4.97 -14.06
C SER A 81 -8.62 -4.08 -14.46
N THR A 82 -7.41 -4.38 -13.97
CA THR A 82 -6.20 -3.65 -14.35
C THR A 82 -5.91 -3.75 -15.84
N GLY A 83 -6.04 -4.95 -16.43
CA GLY A 83 -5.83 -5.17 -17.86
C GLY A 83 -6.82 -4.38 -18.71
N VAL A 84 -8.11 -4.43 -18.37
CA VAL A 84 -9.16 -3.66 -19.04
C VAL A 84 -8.89 -2.15 -18.91
N SER A 85 -8.59 -1.67 -17.71
CA SER A 85 -8.25 -0.26 -17.46
C SER A 85 -7.03 0.20 -18.25
N LEU A 86 -5.99 -0.64 -18.39
CA LEU A 86 -4.82 -0.33 -19.21
C LEU A 86 -5.16 -0.25 -20.70
N VAL A 87 -5.93 -1.20 -21.22
CA VAL A 87 -6.33 -1.21 -22.63
C VAL A 87 -7.13 0.06 -22.98
N PHE A 88 -8.20 0.33 -22.24
CA PHE A 88 -9.04 1.49 -22.53
C PHE A 88 -8.36 2.81 -22.15
N GLY A 89 -7.63 2.84 -21.04
CA GLY A 89 -6.89 4.01 -20.58
C GLY A 89 -5.79 4.41 -21.55
N SER A 90 -5.02 3.45 -22.07
CA SER A 90 -3.94 3.73 -23.04
C SER A 90 -4.48 4.20 -24.38
N LEU A 91 -5.56 3.59 -24.90
CA LEU A 91 -6.22 4.05 -26.13
C LEU A 91 -6.76 5.47 -25.98
N THR A 92 -7.39 5.76 -24.83
CA THR A 92 -7.92 7.09 -24.52
C THR A 92 -6.79 8.12 -24.42
N ALA A 93 -5.73 7.81 -23.67
CA ALA A 93 -4.55 8.67 -23.53
C ALA A 93 -3.87 8.93 -24.88
N TYR A 94 -3.76 7.91 -25.74
CA TYR A 94 -3.20 8.05 -27.08
C TYR A 94 -4.05 9.01 -27.94
N GLY A 95 -5.37 8.85 -27.93
CA GLY A 95 -6.31 9.73 -28.62
C GLY A 95 -6.14 11.19 -28.25
N PHE A 96 -6.09 11.49 -26.95
CA PHE A 96 -5.85 12.86 -26.45
C PHE A 96 -4.44 13.39 -26.75
N SER A 97 -3.43 12.52 -26.79
CA SER A 97 -2.05 12.95 -27.07
C SER A 97 -1.79 13.31 -28.53
N ARG A 98 -2.50 12.66 -29.47
CA ARG A 98 -2.19 12.78 -30.91
C ARG A 98 -3.18 13.63 -31.70
N TYR A 99 -4.44 13.73 -31.26
CA TYR A 99 -5.47 14.45 -31.98
C TYR A 99 -5.90 15.72 -31.23
N PRO A 100 -6.04 16.87 -31.91
CA PRO A 100 -6.59 18.08 -31.29
C PRO A 100 -8.11 17.95 -31.12
N ILE A 101 -8.53 17.34 -30.00
CA ILE A 101 -9.95 17.15 -29.66
C ILE A 101 -10.48 18.44 -29.03
N ARG A 102 -11.54 19.02 -29.59
CA ARG A 102 -12.19 20.23 -29.03
C ARG A 102 -12.67 19.96 -27.60
N GLY A 103 -12.19 20.76 -26.64
CA GLY A 103 -12.54 20.63 -25.22
C GLY A 103 -11.66 19.65 -24.42
N SER A 104 -10.56 19.15 -25.00
CA SER A 104 -9.60 18.26 -24.32
C SER A 104 -9.07 18.85 -23.01
N ASP A 105 -8.80 20.16 -22.96
CA ASP A 105 -8.22 20.81 -21.78
C ASP A 105 -9.16 20.78 -20.58
N ASN A 106 -10.46 20.97 -20.80
CA ASN A 106 -11.46 20.86 -19.74
C ASN A 106 -11.54 19.42 -19.24
N ILE A 107 -11.60 18.43 -20.15
CA ILE A 107 -11.70 17.02 -19.77
C ILE A 107 -10.46 16.55 -18.99
N LEU A 108 -9.26 16.92 -19.46
CA LEU A 108 -7.99 16.61 -18.79
C LEU A 108 -7.90 17.30 -17.42
N PHE A 109 -8.35 18.55 -17.30
CA PHE A 109 -8.41 19.26 -16.03
C PHE A 109 -9.34 18.56 -15.03
N TRP A 110 -10.54 18.16 -15.47
CA TRP A 110 -11.48 17.41 -14.62
C TRP A 110 -10.87 16.09 -14.15
N ILE A 111 -10.19 15.34 -15.03
CA ILE A 111 -9.51 14.08 -14.67
C ILE A 111 -8.39 14.29 -13.65
N LEU A 112 -7.64 15.39 -13.74
CA LEU A 112 -6.56 15.72 -12.79
C LEU A 112 -7.06 16.28 -11.46
N SER A 113 -8.25 16.88 -11.45
CA SER A 113 -8.87 17.47 -10.25
C SER A 113 -9.64 16.46 -9.40
N LEU A 114 -9.90 15.26 -9.94
CA LEU A 114 -10.62 14.17 -9.28
C LEU A 114 -9.68 13.35 -8.38
#